data_AF-A0A845AFA7-F1
#
_entry.id   AF-A0A845AFA7-F1
#
_cell.length_a   1.000
_cell.length_b   1.000
_cell.length_c   1.000
_cell.angle_alpha   90.00
_cell.angle_beta   90.00
_cell.angle_gamma   90.00
#
_symmetry.space_group_name_H-M   'P 1'
#
loop_
_entity.id
_entity.type
_entity.pdbx_description
1 polymer ?
#
loop_
_entity_poly.entity_id
_entity_poly.type
_entity_poly.pdbx_seq_one_letter_code
_entity_poly.pdbx_strand_id
1 'polypeptide(L)'
;MTFVKGTSGNPGGRPKVKLADGRTLTDLARDHTEKAVTALVAVLDSAEATDSARVSAATAILDRGWGRPRQDVGIEMKSDEAMASLLEAARKRAIEAKAVPELPAS
;
A
#
# COMPACT_ATOMS: atom_id res chain seq x y z
N MET A 1 -15.69 -14.17 4.09
CA MET A 1 -16.02 -13.77 2.71
C MET A 1 -14.88 -14.23 1.81
N THR A 2 -15.17 -15.05 0.79
CA THR A 2 -14.17 -15.61 -0.13
C THR A 2 -13.84 -14.60 -1.24
N PHE A 3 -12.56 -14.44 -1.55
CA PHE A 3 -12.10 -13.64 -2.68
C PHE A 3 -12.50 -14.32 -4.00
N VAL A 4 -13.22 -13.60 -4.87
CA VAL A 4 -13.59 -14.07 -6.20
C VAL A 4 -12.59 -13.50 -7.21
N LYS A 5 -11.85 -14.38 -7.89
CA LYS A 5 -10.87 -13.98 -8.91
C LYS A 5 -11.58 -13.18 -10.01
N GLY A 6 -11.13 -11.96 -10.26
CA GLY A 6 -11.69 -11.06 -11.27
C GLY A 6 -12.69 -10.03 -10.73
N THR A 7 -13.08 -10.10 -9.46
CA THR A 7 -13.94 -9.10 -8.83
C THR A 7 -13.11 -8.23 -7.90
N SER A 8 -12.89 -6.96 -8.27
CA SER A 8 -12.25 -6.00 -7.37
C SER A 8 -13.21 -5.60 -6.26
N GLY A 9 -12.72 -5.40 -5.04
CA GLY A 9 -13.51 -4.87 -3.92
C GLY A 9 -13.98 -3.42 -4.13
N ASN A 10 -13.42 -2.74 -5.12
CA ASN A 10 -13.90 -1.45 -5.62
C ASN A 10 -14.06 -1.53 -7.16
N PRO A 11 -15.24 -1.95 -7.65
CA PRO A 11 -15.50 -2.08 -9.08
C PRO A 11 -15.37 -0.75 -9.83
N GLY A 12 -15.68 0.38 -9.18
CA GLY A 12 -15.60 1.72 -9.76
C GLY A 12 -14.20 2.37 -9.70
N GLY A 13 -13.26 1.77 -8.96
CA GLY A 13 -11.94 2.34 -8.73
C GLY A 13 -11.97 3.71 -8.07
N ARG A 14 -10.83 4.40 -8.08
CA ARG A 14 -10.76 5.82 -7.72
C ARG A 14 -11.27 6.66 -8.90
N PRO A 15 -12.21 7.60 -8.72
CA PRO A 15 -12.67 8.47 -9.79
C PRO A 15 -11.49 9.21 -10.45
N LYS A 16 -11.43 9.19 -11.78
CA LYS A 16 -10.39 9.88 -12.54
C LYS A 16 -10.71 11.38 -12.58
N VAL A 17 -9.87 12.21 -11.95
CA VAL A 17 -9.94 13.67 -12.09
C VAL A 17 -9.47 14.03 -13.50
N LYS A 18 -10.35 14.68 -14.28
CA LYS A 18 -10.09 15.11 -15.66
C LYS A 18 -9.94 16.63 -15.72
N LEU A 19 -9.07 17.09 -16.62
CA LEU A 19 -8.92 18.50 -16.99
C LEU A 19 -10.04 18.90 -17.95
N ALA A 20 -10.13 20.20 -18.25
CA ALA A 20 -11.13 20.77 -19.16
C ALA A 20 -11.09 20.17 -20.58
N ASP A 21 -9.93 19.67 -21.01
CA ASP A 21 -9.71 19.01 -22.30
C ASP A 21 -9.97 17.49 -22.25
N GLY A 22 -10.46 16.97 -21.12
CA GLY A 22 -10.80 15.56 -20.93
C GLY A 22 -9.62 14.63 -20.59
N ARG A 23 -8.38 15.12 -20.59
CA ARG A 23 -7.19 14.35 -20.17
C ARG A 23 -7.11 14.25 -18.65
N THR A 24 -6.43 13.23 -18.15
CA THR A 24 -6.06 13.17 -16.73
C THR A 24 -4.69 13.83 -16.50
N LEU A 25 -4.39 14.21 -15.25
CA LEU A 25 -3.04 14.65 -14.88
C LEU A 25 -1.97 13.60 -15.24
N THR A 26 -2.33 12.32 -15.20
CA THR A 26 -1.44 11.22 -15.59
C THR A 26 -1.11 11.25 -17.08
N ASP A 27 -2.08 11.58 -17.93
CA ASP A 27 -1.85 11.66 -19.38
C ASP A 27 -0.91 12.83 -19.70
N LEU A 28 -1.16 14.01 -19.10
CA LEU A 28 -0.28 15.16 -19.25
C LEU A 28 1.15 14.88 -18.75
N ALA A 29 1.31 14.17 -17.62
CA ALA A 29 2.63 13.80 -17.12
C ALA A 29 3.36 12.82 -18.06
N ARG A 30 2.63 11.89 -18.71
CA ARG A 30 3.19 10.95 -19.69
C ARG A 30 3.71 11.66 -20.93
N ASP A 31 3.02 12.70 -21.40
CA ASP A 31 3.47 13.52 -22.55
C ASP A 31 4.85 14.15 -22.31
N HIS A 32 5.23 14.40 -21.05
CA HIS A 32 6.53 14.95 -20.68
C HIS A 32 7.63 13.92 -20.43
N THR A 33 7.35 12.62 -20.60
CA THR A 33 8.30 11.54 -20.25
C THR A 33 9.62 11.70 -20.99
N GLU A 34 9.60 11.90 -22.31
CA GLU A 34 10.82 12.03 -23.12
C GLU A 34 11.67 13.22 -22.65
N LYS A 35 11.04 14.39 -22.49
CA LYS A 35 11.71 15.60 -21.98
C LYS A 35 12.32 15.38 -20.60
N ALA A 36 11.60 14.70 -19.71
CA ALA A 36 12.08 14.39 -18.36
C ALA A 36 13.29 13.46 -18.40
N VAL A 37 13.27 12.42 -19.25
CA VAL A 37 14.42 11.52 -19.41
C VAL A 37 15.63 12.26 -19.97
N THR A 38 15.45 13.09 -21.01
CA THR A 38 16.54 13.91 -21.57
C THR A 38 17.14 14.86 -20.53
N ALA A 39 16.30 15.45 -19.67
CA ALA A 39 16.79 16.29 -18.58
C ALA A 39 17.63 15.51 -17.55
N LEU A 40 17.25 14.27 -17.23
CA LEU A 40 18.04 13.42 -16.33
C LEU A 40 19.39 13.05 -16.96
N VAL A 41 19.43 12.76 -18.26
CA VAL A 41 20.70 12.52 -18.99
C VAL A 41 21.59 13.77 -18.95
N ALA A 42 21.02 14.94 -19.19
CA ALA A 42 21.76 16.20 -19.11
C ALA A 42 22.34 16.46 -17.70
N VAL A 43 21.67 16.02 -16.63
CA VAL A 43 22.21 16.08 -15.26
C VAL A 43 23.41 15.15 -15.10
N LEU A 44 23.41 13.97 -15.71
CA LEU A 44 24.55 13.04 -15.69
C LEU A 44 25.79 13.62 -16.37
N ASP A 45 25.59 14.29 -17.49
CA ASP A 45 26.67 14.86 -18.31
C ASP A 45 27.15 16.24 -17.82
N SER A 46 26.40 16.87 -16.90
CA SER A 46 26.73 18.20 -16.39
C SER A 46 27.85 18.17 -15.35
N ALA A 47 28.91 18.95 -15.61
CA ALA A 47 30.00 19.19 -14.66
C ALA A 47 29.54 20.02 -13.44
N GLU A 48 28.57 20.91 -13.63
CA GLU A 48 28.02 21.79 -12.59
C GLU A 48 27.02 21.08 -11.65
N ALA A 49 26.54 19.89 -12.05
CA ALA A 49 25.67 19.10 -11.20
C ALA A 49 26.43 18.60 -9.96
N THR A 50 25.76 18.57 -8.81
CA THR A 50 26.32 17.94 -7.61
C THR A 50 26.36 16.43 -7.79
N ASP A 51 27.27 15.75 -7.07
CA ASP A 51 27.36 14.28 -7.09
C ASP A 51 26.03 13.61 -6.74
N SER A 52 25.33 14.16 -5.74
CA SER A 52 24.01 13.69 -5.32
C SER A 52 22.96 13.82 -6.43
N ALA A 53 22.98 14.91 -7.20
CA ALA A 53 22.08 15.10 -8.34
C ALA A 53 22.36 14.07 -9.45
N ARG A 54 23.63 13.81 -9.76
CA ARG A 54 24.02 12.77 -10.72
C ARG A 54 23.60 11.37 -10.27
N VAL A 55 23.85 11.00 -9.01
CA VAL A 55 23.43 9.71 -8.45
C VAL A 55 21.90 9.55 -8.48
N SER A 56 21.17 10.61 -8.15
CA SER A 56 19.70 10.63 -8.18
C SER A 56 19.17 10.44 -9.61
N ALA A 57 19.78 11.12 -10.59
CA ALA A 57 19.41 10.97 -12.00
C ALA A 57 19.72 9.57 -12.53
N ALA A 58 20.90 9.02 -12.20
CA ALA A 58 21.30 7.66 -12.58
C ALA A 58 20.31 6.63 -12.03
N THR A 59 20.00 6.71 -10.73
CA THR A 59 19.05 5.82 -10.06
C THR A 59 17.67 5.91 -10.71
N ALA A 60 17.19 7.12 -10.99
CA ALA A 60 15.89 7.34 -11.62
C ALA A 60 15.79 6.71 -13.02
N ILE A 61 16.87 6.72 -13.81
CA ILE A 61 16.93 6.08 -15.14
C ILE A 61 16.98 4.56 -14.99
N LEU A 62 17.86 4.04 -14.14
CA LEU A 62 18.03 2.59 -13.94
C LEU A 62 16.77 1.93 -13.39
N ASP A 63 16.13 2.55 -12.40
CA ASP A 63 14.86 2.07 -11.81
C ASP A 63 13.74 1.93 -12.86
N ARG A 64 13.76 2.75 -13.92
CA ARG A 64 12.77 2.71 -15.00
C ARG A 64 13.12 1.69 -16.08
N GLY A 65 14.40 1.54 -16.40
CA GLY A 65 14.88 0.61 -17.43
C GLY A 65 14.96 -0.85 -16.95
N TRP A 66 15.36 -1.06 -15.70
CA TRP A 66 15.60 -2.39 -15.12
C TRP A 66 14.65 -2.74 -13.99
N GLY A 67 13.83 -1.80 -13.55
CA GLY A 67 12.99 -1.95 -12.37
C GLY A 67 13.76 -1.72 -11.07
N ARG A 68 13.02 -1.64 -9.97
CA ARG A 68 13.59 -1.61 -8.62
C ARG A 68 13.80 -3.03 -8.10
N PRO A 69 14.83 -3.27 -7.28
CA PRO A 69 14.93 -4.50 -6.50
C PRO A 69 13.64 -4.76 -5.73
N ARG A 70 13.29 -6.04 -5.56
CA ARG A 70 12.13 -6.47 -4.79
C ARG A 70 12.24 -5.89 -3.37
N GLN A 71 11.22 -5.15 -2.95
CA GLN A 71 11.10 -4.70 -1.57
C GLN A 71 10.30 -5.73 -0.79
N ASP A 72 10.94 -6.40 0.16
CA ASP A 72 10.23 -7.24 1.11
C ASP A 72 9.61 -6.35 2.19
N VAL A 73 8.29 -6.43 2.30
CA VAL A 73 7.54 -5.76 3.37
C VAL A 73 7.54 -6.73 4.55
N GLY A 74 8.33 -6.42 5.58
CA GLY A 74 8.34 -7.16 6.84
C GLY A 74 7.01 -6.98 7.56
N ILE A 75 6.02 -7.78 7.21
CA ILE A 75 4.74 -7.83 7.94
C ILE A 75 5.00 -8.60 9.23
N GLU A 76 5.38 -7.90 10.29
CA GLU A 76 5.34 -8.44 11.64
C GLU A 76 3.88 -8.50 12.09
N MET A 77 3.29 -9.69 11.97
CA MET A 77 2.01 -9.97 12.62
C MET A 77 2.27 -10.05 14.12
N LYS A 78 2.10 -8.93 14.83
CA LYS A 78 2.01 -8.95 16.28
C LYS A 78 0.78 -9.76 16.64
N SER A 79 0.95 -10.81 17.44
CA SER A 79 -0.18 -11.49 18.05
C SER A 79 -0.95 -10.45 18.86
N ASP A 80 -2.22 -10.24 18.53
CA ASP A 80 -3.11 -9.39 19.32
C ASP A 80 -3.33 -10.05 20.68
N GLU A 81 -2.42 -9.86 21.62
CA GLU A 81 -2.55 -10.29 23.02
C GLU A 81 -3.87 -9.80 23.62
N ALA A 82 -4.34 -8.63 23.17
CA ALA A 82 -5.65 -8.08 23.50
C ALA A 82 -6.82 -8.98 23.04
N MET A 83 -6.73 -9.59 21.85
CA MET A 83 -7.75 -10.51 21.34
C MET A 83 -7.72 -11.84 22.10
N ALA A 84 -6.53 -12.34 22.43
CA ALA A 84 -6.37 -13.56 23.23
C ALA A 84 -6.97 -13.38 24.64
N SER A 85 -6.71 -12.25 25.29
CA SER A 85 -7.26 -11.92 26.61
C SER A 85 -8.80 -11.78 26.59
N LEU A 86 -9.35 -11.16 25.55
CA LEU A 86 -10.79 -11.02 25.37
C LEU A 86 -11.49 -12.39 25.20
N LEU A 87 -10.90 -13.29 24.40
CA LEU A 87 -11.39 -14.65 24.19
C LEU A 87 -11.35 -15.48 25.48
N GLU A 88 -10.29 -15.34 26.27
CA GLU A 88 -10.15 -16.04 27.55
C GLU A 88 -11.18 -15.56 28.58
N ALA A 89 -11.38 -14.24 28.68
CA ALA A 89 -12.41 -13.66 29.52
C ALA A 89 -13.83 -14.10 29.11
N ALA A 90 -14.10 -14.21 27.81
CA ALA A 90 -15.39 -14.69 27.30
C ALA A 90 -15.62 -16.18 27.63
N ARG A 91 -14.58 -17.02 27.51
CA ARG A 91 -14.65 -18.45 27.89
C ARG A 91 -14.92 -18.63 29.38
N LYS A 92 -14.24 -17.86 30.23
CA LYS A 92 -14.43 -17.91 31.68
C LYS A 92 -15.86 -17.53 32.08
N ARG A 93 -16.42 -16.45 31.49
CA ARG A 93 -17.82 -16.05 31.69
C ARG A 93 -18.82 -17.11 31.23
N ALA A 94 -18.54 -17.80 30.12
CA ALA A 94 -19.42 -18.86 29.62
C ALA A 94 -19.44 -20.10 30.52
N ILE A 95 -18.31 -20.42 31.18
CA ILE A 95 -18.21 -21.50 32.16
C ILE A 95 -18.95 -21.13 33.45
N GLU A 96 -18.76 -19.91 33.94
CA GLU A 96 -19.45 -19.40 35.13
C GLU A 96 -20.98 -19.33 34.92
N ALA A 97 -21.44 -18.91 33.75
CA ALA A 97 -22.87 -18.88 33.41
C ALA A 97 -23.50 -20.28 33.30
N LYS A 98 -22.72 -21.31 32.94
CA LYS A 98 -23.18 -22.71 32.94
C LYS A 98 -23.17 -23.37 34.32
N ALA A 99 -22.57 -22.73 35.32
CA ALA A 99 -22.45 -23.26 36.69
C ALA A 99 -23.50 -22.71 37.67
N VAL A 100 -24.44 -21.87 37.22
CA VAL A 100 -25.55 -21.36 38.07
C VAL A 100 -26.67 -22.41 38.09
N PRO A 101 -26.94 -23.08 39.22
CA PRO A 101 -28.06 -24.01 39.33
C PRO A 101 -29.39 -23.24 39.37
N GLU A 102 -30.42 -23.79 38.71
CA GLU A 102 -31.79 -23.28 38.72
C GLU A 102 -32.29 -23.08 40.16
N LEU A 103 -32.77 -21.87 40.46
CA LEU A 103 -33.42 -21.54 41.73
C LEU A 103 -34.66 -22.43 41.91
N PRO A 104 -34.86 -23.08 43.08
CA PRO A 104 -36.04 -23.89 43.31
C PRO A 104 -37.30 -23.02 43.31
N ALA A 105 -38.32 -23.52 42.61
CA ALA A 105 -39.65 -22.95 42.59
C ALA A 105 -40.38 -23.13 43.94
N SER A 106 -41.15 -22.09 44.28
CA SER A 106 -42.14 -21.95 45.36
C SER A 106 -41.63 -21.68 46.78
#